data_AF-A0A8H8SIB0-F1
#
_entry.id   AF-A0A8H8SIB0-F1
#
_cell.length_a   1.000
_cell.length_b   1.000
_cell.length_c   1.000
_cell.angle_alpha   90.00
_cell.angle_beta   90.00
_cell.angle_gamma   90.00
#
_symmetry.space_group_name_H-M   'P 1'
#
loop_
_entity.id
_entity.type
_entity.pdbx_description
1 polymer ?
#
loop_
_entity_poly.entity_id
_entity_poly.type
_entity_poly.pdbx_seq_one_letter_code
_entity_poly.pdbx_strand_id
1 'polypeptide(L)'
;MTAQTSGTGIGGSSFTKYNYPGTYQTQDFHHCGHKIGTYTNRTEVQFCELDDLSDLATETDHVRGRIATYMKDLQSLGVAGLRLDASKHMPAADIASILSRLSSKPYITQEVIFGAGEPILPSEYVGNGDVQEFRYTSALLNAFTSNGISGLNDIASRGWITSSNANVFVANHDTERTPGASLNYTYGAAYPLAHVFMLAYPYGTPTVLSSYKYAYKDDGSPSNGAGSCSGNGGANGWQCQHRWFAVAGMVKWRNAVTGTVNNWISGTKQQIGFGRGSTGYVVINNADAAWTHTFTTPLAAGTYCDAISGVTSGGKCTGASYTVSGGTFTATIGPQTAIALYTGATGATSQSTVTVNFKVNATTTYGDNVFLSGVGSWEPDSAVLLSSSSYPIWTISVQMAPGAAFSYKYLKKLSSGSVVWESDPNRSFTAPASGALTLSDTWR
;
A
#
# COMPACT_ATOMS: atom_id res chain seq x y z
N MET A 1 -15.17 -17.84 -16.93
CA MET A 1 -16.32 -17.45 -17.79
C MET A 1 -17.09 -18.71 -18.16
N THR A 2 -18.42 -18.68 -18.26
CA THR A 2 -19.24 -19.92 -18.40
C THR A 2 -19.66 -20.25 -19.83
N ALA A 3 -19.41 -19.35 -20.80
CA ALA A 3 -19.75 -19.51 -22.23
C ALA A 3 -21.17 -20.06 -22.49
N GLN A 4 -22.13 -19.64 -21.67
CA GLN A 4 -23.51 -20.10 -21.77
C GLN A 4 -24.14 -19.61 -23.08
N THR A 5 -24.89 -20.48 -23.74
CA THR A 5 -25.59 -20.16 -25.00
C THR A 5 -26.94 -19.48 -24.79
N SER A 6 -27.44 -19.45 -23.55
CA SER A 6 -28.63 -18.70 -23.14
C SER A 6 -28.67 -18.54 -21.63
N GLY A 7 -29.38 -17.52 -21.13
CA GLY A 7 -29.61 -17.35 -19.70
C GLY A 7 -30.32 -16.06 -19.35
N THR A 8 -30.33 -15.75 -18.05
CA THR A 8 -30.90 -14.53 -17.49
C THR A 8 -29.84 -13.83 -16.65
N GLY A 9 -29.55 -12.56 -16.97
CA GLY A 9 -28.63 -11.72 -16.21
C GLY A 9 -29.16 -11.34 -14.84
N ILE A 10 -28.29 -10.80 -13.98
CA ILE A 10 -28.62 -10.41 -12.59
C ILE A 10 -29.78 -9.39 -12.54
N GLY A 11 -29.87 -8.50 -13.54
CA GLY A 11 -30.97 -7.54 -13.68
C GLY A 11 -32.25 -8.08 -14.33
N GLY A 12 -32.35 -9.39 -14.59
CA GLY A 12 -33.52 -10.03 -15.18
C GLY A 12 -33.58 -10.03 -16.72
N SER A 13 -32.61 -9.44 -17.41
CA SER A 13 -32.52 -9.45 -18.87
C SER A 13 -32.16 -10.85 -19.39
N SER A 14 -32.94 -11.39 -20.34
CA SER A 14 -32.59 -12.65 -21.00
C SER A 14 -31.55 -12.45 -22.11
N PHE A 15 -30.86 -13.52 -22.47
CA PHE A 15 -30.01 -13.56 -23.65
C PHE A 15 -29.99 -14.96 -24.27
N THR A 16 -29.65 -15.02 -25.55
CA THR A 16 -29.19 -16.21 -26.27
C THR A 16 -27.90 -15.88 -27.02
N LYS A 17 -27.24 -16.89 -27.59
CA LYS A 17 -26.08 -16.71 -28.46
C LYS A 17 -26.40 -15.65 -29.53
N TYR A 18 -25.56 -14.61 -29.59
CA TYR A 18 -25.70 -13.45 -30.49
C TYR A 18 -27.00 -12.64 -30.38
N ASN A 19 -27.81 -12.79 -29.34
CA ASN A 19 -29.04 -12.00 -29.18
C ASN A 19 -29.27 -11.63 -27.72
N TYR A 20 -29.21 -10.32 -27.48
CA TYR A 20 -29.38 -9.68 -26.18
C TYR A 20 -30.48 -8.62 -26.36
N PRO A 21 -31.76 -9.01 -26.22
CA PRO A 21 -32.90 -8.16 -26.56
C PRO A 21 -32.79 -6.74 -26.00
N GLY A 22 -32.95 -5.75 -26.89
CA GLY A 22 -32.85 -4.32 -26.56
C GLY A 22 -31.42 -3.78 -26.42
N THR A 23 -30.38 -4.60 -26.61
CA THR A 23 -28.98 -4.17 -26.50
C THR A 23 -28.12 -4.55 -27.69
N TYR A 24 -28.07 -5.84 -28.04
CA TYR A 24 -27.28 -6.36 -29.18
C TYR A 24 -28.08 -7.44 -29.90
N GLN A 25 -27.93 -7.51 -31.22
CA GLN A 25 -28.53 -8.51 -32.09
C GLN A 25 -27.46 -9.19 -32.94
N THR A 26 -27.84 -10.16 -33.77
CA THR A 26 -26.90 -11.00 -34.51
C THR A 26 -25.88 -10.21 -35.32
N GLN A 27 -26.26 -9.07 -35.91
CA GLN A 27 -25.35 -8.21 -36.68
C GLN A 27 -24.27 -7.49 -35.86
N ASP A 28 -24.42 -7.43 -34.53
CA ASP A 28 -23.51 -6.72 -33.63
C ASP A 28 -22.34 -7.62 -33.15
N PHE A 29 -22.24 -8.83 -33.70
CA PHE A 29 -21.23 -9.83 -33.37
C PHE A 29 -20.48 -10.28 -34.62
N HIS A 30 -19.22 -10.69 -34.44
CA HIS A 30 -18.48 -11.41 -35.47
C HIS A 30 -19.00 -12.84 -35.63
N HIS A 31 -18.85 -13.37 -36.86
CA HIS A 31 -19.31 -14.70 -37.24
C HIS A 31 -18.19 -15.51 -37.90
N CYS A 32 -17.07 -15.72 -37.20
CA CYS A 32 -15.95 -16.53 -37.71
C CYS A 32 -16.33 -17.99 -38.03
N GLY A 33 -17.42 -18.49 -37.44
CA GLY A 33 -17.83 -19.90 -37.58
C GLY A 33 -16.99 -20.89 -36.75
N HIS A 34 -15.99 -20.39 -36.02
CA HIS A 34 -15.20 -21.15 -35.06
C HIS A 34 -14.65 -20.22 -33.96
N LYS A 35 -14.21 -20.82 -32.87
CA LYS A 35 -13.46 -20.16 -31.79
C LYS A 35 -11.99 -19.97 -32.12
N ILE A 36 -11.30 -19.16 -31.32
CA ILE A 36 -9.84 -19.04 -31.39
C ILE A 36 -9.19 -20.43 -31.23
N GLY A 37 -8.59 -20.92 -32.30
CA GLY A 37 -7.79 -22.14 -32.39
C GLY A 37 -6.28 -21.88 -32.34
N THR A 38 -5.80 -20.68 -32.69
CA THR A 38 -4.41 -20.27 -32.49
C THR A 38 -4.24 -18.81 -32.10
N TYR A 39 -3.28 -18.54 -31.21
CA TYR A 39 -2.90 -17.19 -30.78
C TYR A 39 -1.86 -16.52 -31.69
N THR A 40 -1.37 -17.23 -32.72
CA THR A 40 -0.42 -16.67 -33.71
C THR A 40 -1.11 -15.92 -34.85
N ASN A 41 -2.44 -16.01 -34.96
CA ASN A 41 -3.23 -15.32 -35.96
C ASN A 41 -3.95 -14.12 -35.33
N ARG A 42 -3.53 -12.90 -35.67
CA ARG A 42 -4.13 -11.66 -35.13
C ARG A 42 -5.63 -11.58 -35.40
N THR A 43 -6.04 -11.90 -36.63
CA THR A 43 -7.45 -11.81 -37.02
C THR A 43 -8.29 -12.75 -36.18
N GLU A 44 -7.80 -13.96 -35.96
CA GLU A 44 -8.49 -14.93 -35.14
C GLU A 44 -8.60 -14.46 -33.68
N VAL A 45 -7.51 -13.97 -33.09
CA VAL A 45 -7.50 -13.49 -31.71
C VAL A 45 -8.43 -12.29 -31.48
N GLN A 46 -8.62 -11.43 -32.49
CA GLN A 46 -9.36 -10.16 -32.36
C GLN A 46 -10.77 -10.16 -32.94
N PHE A 47 -11.16 -11.17 -33.73
CA PHE A 47 -12.44 -11.19 -34.42
C PHE A 47 -13.17 -12.55 -34.34
N CYS A 48 -12.59 -13.55 -33.66
CA CYS A 48 -13.24 -14.85 -33.43
C CYS A 48 -13.49 -15.08 -31.94
N GLU A 49 -14.39 -16.01 -31.64
CA GLU A 49 -14.88 -16.21 -30.28
C GLU A 49 -13.76 -16.69 -29.34
N LEU A 50 -13.55 -15.95 -28.25
CA LEU A 50 -12.76 -16.42 -27.12
C LEU A 50 -13.56 -17.52 -26.41
N ASP A 51 -13.05 -18.75 -26.50
CA ASP A 51 -13.73 -19.98 -26.12
C ASP A 51 -15.03 -20.20 -26.87
N ASP A 52 -16.17 -19.74 -26.35
CA ASP A 52 -17.48 -19.82 -27.00
C ASP A 52 -18.30 -18.56 -26.65
N LEU A 53 -17.62 -17.45 -26.36
CA LEU A 53 -18.24 -16.17 -26.05
C LEU A 53 -18.59 -15.43 -27.33
N SER A 54 -19.85 -14.96 -27.44
CA SER A 54 -20.28 -14.12 -28.57
C SER A 54 -19.41 -12.87 -28.68
N ASP A 55 -18.63 -12.80 -29.75
CA ASP A 55 -17.61 -11.77 -29.95
C ASP A 55 -18.20 -10.50 -30.55
N LEU A 56 -18.18 -9.39 -29.81
CA LEU A 56 -18.79 -8.13 -30.24
C LEU A 56 -17.98 -7.48 -31.37
N ALA A 57 -18.69 -6.97 -32.39
CA ALA A 57 -18.10 -6.26 -33.53
C ALA A 57 -17.68 -4.83 -33.14
N THR A 58 -16.59 -4.72 -32.37
CA THR A 58 -16.13 -3.46 -31.77
C THR A 58 -15.63 -2.42 -32.77
N GLU A 59 -15.52 -2.76 -34.05
CA GLU A 59 -15.26 -1.85 -35.15
C GLU A 59 -16.50 -1.04 -35.57
N THR A 60 -17.70 -1.51 -35.23
CA THR A 60 -18.97 -0.89 -35.61
C THR A 60 -19.35 0.27 -34.68
N ASP A 61 -20.01 1.31 -35.22
CA ASP A 61 -20.43 2.47 -34.43
C ASP A 61 -21.46 2.11 -33.35
N HIS A 62 -22.38 1.20 -33.67
CA HIS A 62 -23.43 0.77 -32.74
C HIS A 62 -22.81 0.13 -31.49
N VAL A 63 -21.95 -0.88 -31.66
CA VAL A 63 -21.30 -1.59 -30.54
C VAL A 63 -20.47 -0.62 -29.70
N ARG A 64 -19.61 0.20 -30.32
CA ARG A 64 -18.80 1.20 -29.60
C ARG A 64 -19.68 2.19 -28.82
N GLY A 65 -20.77 2.65 -29.43
CA GLY A 65 -21.73 3.56 -28.81
C GLY A 65 -22.44 2.97 -27.59
N ARG A 66 -22.82 1.69 -27.66
CA ARG A 66 -23.45 0.96 -26.53
C ARG A 66 -22.48 0.77 -25.37
N ILE A 67 -21.26 0.31 -25.65
CA ILE A 67 -20.20 0.14 -24.62
C ILE A 67 -19.89 1.49 -23.96
N ALA A 68 -19.68 2.55 -24.75
CA ALA A 68 -19.40 3.88 -24.22
C ALA A 68 -20.56 4.45 -23.39
N THR A 69 -21.81 4.16 -23.75
CA THR A 69 -22.98 4.56 -22.97
C THR A 69 -22.98 3.90 -21.59
N TYR A 70 -22.69 2.59 -21.52
CA TYR A 70 -22.56 1.89 -20.25
C TYR A 70 -21.40 2.43 -19.40
N MET A 71 -20.23 2.69 -20.00
CA MET A 71 -19.10 3.26 -19.29
C MET A 71 -19.38 4.69 -18.77
N LYS A 72 -20.14 5.51 -19.50
CA LYS A 72 -20.59 6.83 -19.02
C LYS A 72 -21.58 6.72 -17.85
N ASP A 73 -22.44 5.71 -17.86
CA ASP A 73 -23.33 5.43 -16.73
C ASP A 73 -22.51 5.09 -15.47
N LEU A 74 -21.51 4.21 -15.59
CA LEU A 74 -20.56 3.93 -14.51
C LEU A 74 -19.84 5.19 -14.00
N GLN A 75 -19.40 6.07 -14.90
CA GLN A 75 -18.82 7.36 -14.51
C GLN A 75 -19.81 8.24 -13.73
N SER A 76 -21.09 8.25 -14.13
CA SER A 76 -22.14 9.00 -13.43
C SER A 76 -22.38 8.49 -12.01
N LEU A 77 -22.11 7.21 -11.76
CA LEU A 77 -22.16 6.57 -10.44
C LEU A 77 -20.88 6.77 -9.61
N GLY A 78 -19.88 7.49 -10.13
CA GLY A 78 -18.63 7.81 -9.44
C GLY A 78 -17.50 6.81 -9.63
N VAL A 79 -17.59 5.90 -10.61
CA VAL A 79 -16.48 5.00 -10.95
C VAL A 79 -15.27 5.81 -11.46
N ALA A 80 -14.15 5.71 -10.76
CA ALA A 80 -12.93 6.48 -11.05
C ALA A 80 -12.00 5.83 -12.08
N GLY A 81 -12.18 4.52 -12.34
CA GLY A 81 -11.29 3.75 -13.20
C GLY A 81 -11.94 2.46 -13.70
N LEU A 82 -11.41 1.92 -14.80
CA LEU A 82 -11.88 0.69 -15.43
C LEU A 82 -10.69 -0.26 -15.65
N ARG A 83 -10.86 -1.54 -15.28
CA ARG A 83 -10.02 -2.65 -15.74
C ARG A 83 -10.68 -3.27 -16.95
N LEU A 84 -10.04 -3.18 -18.10
CA LEU A 84 -10.54 -3.73 -19.35
C LEU A 84 -10.10 -5.19 -19.47
N ASP A 85 -11.08 -6.09 -19.34
CA ASP A 85 -10.94 -7.53 -19.55
C ASP A 85 -10.55 -7.85 -20.98
N ALA A 86 -9.74 -8.90 -21.19
CA ALA A 86 -9.46 -9.48 -22.50
C ALA A 86 -9.09 -8.45 -23.58
N SER A 87 -8.38 -7.36 -23.24
CA SER A 87 -8.14 -6.24 -24.17
C SER A 87 -7.36 -6.67 -25.41
N LYS A 88 -6.53 -7.72 -25.30
CA LYS A 88 -5.83 -8.36 -26.42
C LYS A 88 -6.77 -8.81 -27.55
N HIS A 89 -8.00 -9.18 -27.20
CA HIS A 89 -9.03 -9.70 -28.10
C HIS A 89 -9.84 -8.61 -28.79
N MET A 90 -9.51 -7.33 -28.58
CA MET A 90 -10.05 -6.21 -29.34
C MET A 90 -8.90 -5.44 -30.00
N PRO A 91 -9.06 -4.92 -31.22
CA PRO A 91 -8.10 -3.98 -31.78
C PRO A 91 -7.86 -2.79 -30.84
N ALA A 92 -6.60 -2.42 -30.61
CA ALA A 92 -6.26 -1.31 -29.71
C ALA A 92 -6.93 0.02 -30.11
N ALA A 93 -7.13 0.24 -31.42
CA ALA A 93 -7.83 1.40 -31.97
C ALA A 93 -9.34 1.41 -31.65
N ASP A 94 -9.96 0.24 -31.50
CA ASP A 94 -11.38 0.12 -31.18
C ASP A 94 -11.61 0.49 -29.72
N ILE A 95 -10.73 0.01 -28.82
CA ILE A 95 -10.68 0.46 -27.42
C ILE A 95 -10.47 1.99 -27.36
N ALA A 96 -9.53 2.53 -28.13
CA ALA A 96 -9.29 3.98 -28.19
C ALA A 96 -10.55 4.74 -28.64
N SER A 97 -11.27 4.23 -29.65
CA SER A 97 -12.51 4.81 -30.15
C SER A 97 -13.61 4.80 -29.08
N ILE A 98 -13.76 3.71 -28.32
CA ILE A 98 -14.72 3.62 -27.21
C ILE A 98 -14.37 4.62 -26.12
N LEU A 99 -13.10 4.66 -25.69
CA LEU A 99 -12.63 5.55 -24.61
C LEU A 99 -12.77 7.03 -25.00
N SER A 100 -12.61 7.38 -26.28
CA SER A 100 -12.78 8.76 -26.77
C SER A 100 -14.20 9.31 -26.64
N ARG A 101 -15.19 8.44 -26.42
CA ARG A 101 -16.61 8.81 -26.28
C ARG A 101 -17.02 9.08 -24.82
N LEU A 102 -16.11 8.92 -23.86
CA LEU A 102 -16.38 9.15 -22.44
C LEU A 102 -16.34 10.64 -22.09
N SER A 103 -17.06 11.03 -21.04
CA SER A 103 -17.18 12.42 -20.60
C SER A 103 -15.88 12.97 -20.00
N SER A 104 -15.06 12.09 -19.43
CA SER A 104 -13.73 12.38 -18.88
C SER A 104 -12.85 11.13 -18.99
N LYS A 105 -11.53 11.28 -18.91
CA LYS A 105 -10.58 10.17 -18.95
C LYS A 105 -10.52 9.48 -17.57
N PRO A 106 -11.04 8.26 -17.40
CA PRO A 106 -10.86 7.49 -16.16
C PRO A 106 -9.45 6.90 -16.10
N TYR A 107 -9.03 6.40 -14.93
CA TYR A 107 -7.87 5.49 -14.88
C TYR A 107 -8.19 4.20 -15.64
N ILE A 108 -7.31 3.77 -16.53
CA ILE A 108 -7.49 2.56 -17.35
C ILE A 108 -6.34 1.61 -17.06
N THR A 109 -6.66 0.34 -16.78
CA THR A 109 -5.71 -0.78 -16.84
C THR A 109 -6.26 -1.87 -17.76
N GLN A 110 -5.41 -2.44 -18.60
CA GLN A 110 -5.80 -3.35 -19.68
C GLN A 110 -5.15 -4.71 -19.51
N GLU A 111 -5.95 -5.76 -19.64
CA GLU A 111 -5.42 -7.12 -19.73
C GLU A 111 -4.95 -7.42 -21.15
N VAL A 112 -3.64 -7.35 -21.37
CA VAL A 112 -3.00 -7.74 -22.63
C VAL A 112 -1.86 -8.70 -22.30
N ILE A 113 -2.16 -10.00 -22.32
CA ILE A 113 -1.18 -11.02 -21.97
C ILE A 113 -0.12 -11.11 -23.07
N PHE A 114 1.15 -10.95 -22.71
CA PHE A 114 2.26 -11.19 -23.63
C PHE A 114 2.41 -12.70 -23.92
N GLY A 115 2.50 -13.05 -25.20
CA GLY A 115 2.89 -14.39 -25.64
C GLY A 115 4.09 -14.30 -26.60
N ALA A 116 5.09 -15.17 -26.42
CA ALA A 116 6.28 -15.16 -27.27
C ALA A 116 5.93 -15.60 -28.69
N GLY A 117 6.27 -14.77 -29.69
CA GLY A 117 5.97 -15.03 -31.10
C GLY A 117 4.53 -14.74 -31.51
N GLU A 118 3.69 -14.24 -30.60
CA GLU A 118 2.32 -13.85 -30.92
C GLU A 118 2.28 -12.43 -31.53
N PRO A 119 1.35 -12.16 -32.46
CA PRO A 119 1.36 -10.94 -33.25
C PRO A 119 0.82 -9.71 -32.52
N ILE A 120 0.18 -9.87 -31.35
CA ILE A 120 -0.43 -8.79 -30.57
C ILE A 120 0.37 -8.59 -29.29
N LEU A 121 0.96 -7.40 -29.17
CA LEU A 121 1.88 -7.06 -28.09
C LEU A 121 1.26 -6.06 -27.09
N PRO A 122 1.59 -6.16 -25.79
CA PRO A 122 1.14 -5.20 -24.77
C PRO A 122 1.46 -3.74 -25.13
N SER A 123 2.57 -3.50 -25.84
CA SER A 123 3.01 -2.16 -26.25
C SER A 123 2.04 -1.45 -27.19
N GLU A 124 1.17 -2.18 -27.89
CA GLU A 124 0.15 -1.59 -28.77
C GLU A 124 -0.94 -0.84 -27.97
N TYR A 125 -1.10 -1.15 -26.68
CA TYR A 125 -2.24 -0.71 -25.88
C TYR A 125 -1.89 0.44 -24.91
N VAL A 126 -0.62 0.83 -24.80
CA VAL A 126 -0.17 1.88 -23.85
C VAL A 126 -0.77 3.25 -24.13
N GLY A 127 -1.26 3.49 -25.36
CA GLY A 127 -2.00 4.71 -25.71
C GLY A 127 -3.35 4.84 -25.01
N ASN A 128 -3.94 3.72 -24.59
CA ASN A 128 -5.26 3.67 -23.96
C ASN A 128 -5.20 3.78 -22.42
N GLY A 129 -4.06 3.44 -21.81
CA GLY A 129 -3.87 3.41 -20.36
C GLY A 129 -2.76 2.46 -19.93
N ASP A 130 -2.74 2.12 -18.65
CA ASP A 130 -1.80 1.13 -18.12
C ASP A 130 -2.12 -0.26 -18.69
N VAL A 131 -1.11 -1.11 -18.79
CA VAL A 131 -1.23 -2.48 -19.30
C VAL A 131 -0.70 -3.45 -18.24
N GLN A 132 -1.46 -4.51 -17.98
CA GLN A 132 -1.12 -5.56 -17.03
C GLN A 132 0.13 -6.31 -17.49
N GLU A 133 1.22 -6.21 -16.73
CA GLU A 133 2.50 -6.83 -17.07
C GLU A 133 2.62 -8.24 -16.48
N PHE A 134 2.05 -9.22 -17.19
CA PHE A 134 2.03 -10.62 -16.74
C PHE A 134 3.43 -11.25 -16.60
N ARG A 135 4.45 -10.76 -17.33
CA ARG A 135 5.82 -11.27 -17.16
C ARG A 135 6.39 -10.96 -15.77
N TYR A 136 5.84 -9.95 -15.10
CA TYR A 136 6.17 -9.62 -13.72
C TYR A 136 5.81 -10.75 -12.75
N THR A 137 4.67 -11.42 -12.92
CA THR A 137 4.24 -12.50 -12.02
C THR A 137 5.18 -13.70 -12.09
N SER A 138 5.54 -14.13 -13.30
CA SER A 138 6.47 -15.25 -13.51
C SER A 138 7.88 -14.91 -13.02
N ALA A 139 8.31 -13.66 -13.19
CA ALA A 139 9.60 -13.21 -12.66
C ALA A 139 9.66 -13.26 -11.13
N LEU A 140 8.59 -12.82 -10.45
CA LEU A 140 8.52 -12.93 -8.98
C LEU A 140 8.46 -14.38 -8.53
N LEU A 141 7.64 -15.23 -9.19
CA LEU A 141 7.58 -16.65 -8.89
C LEU A 141 8.98 -17.30 -8.99
N ASN A 142 9.68 -17.10 -10.10
CA ASN A 142 11.01 -17.66 -10.30
C ASN A 142 12.03 -17.10 -9.28
N ALA A 143 11.99 -15.80 -9.01
CA ALA A 143 12.94 -15.20 -8.06
C ALA A 143 12.75 -15.73 -6.63
N PHE A 144 11.51 -15.81 -6.16
CA PHE A 144 11.20 -16.23 -4.78
C PHE A 144 11.26 -17.74 -4.57
N THR A 145 11.22 -18.56 -5.63
CA THR A 145 11.22 -20.03 -5.51
C THR A 145 12.51 -20.71 -5.98
N SER A 146 13.29 -20.11 -6.89
CA SER A 146 14.44 -20.79 -7.49
C SER A 146 15.64 -19.88 -7.73
N ASN A 147 15.49 -18.86 -8.57
CA ASN A 147 16.58 -18.07 -9.16
C ASN A 147 17.25 -17.11 -8.17
N GLY A 148 16.52 -16.62 -7.17
CA GLY A 148 17.01 -15.65 -6.21
C GLY A 148 16.43 -14.25 -6.41
N ILE A 149 15.97 -13.62 -5.33
CA ILE A 149 15.43 -12.25 -5.34
C ILE A 149 16.50 -11.17 -5.62
N SER A 150 17.79 -11.48 -5.48
CA SER A 150 18.89 -10.56 -5.85
C SER A 150 18.88 -10.18 -7.33
N GLY A 151 18.34 -11.04 -8.20
CA GLY A 151 18.23 -10.79 -9.64
C GLY A 151 17.03 -9.94 -10.04
N LEU A 152 16.28 -9.34 -9.10
CA LEU A 152 15.13 -8.48 -9.41
C LEU A 152 15.50 -6.98 -9.55
N ASN A 153 16.77 -6.62 -9.36
CA ASN A 153 17.23 -5.23 -9.49
C ASN A 153 17.15 -4.69 -10.92
N ASP A 154 17.00 -5.58 -11.91
CA ASP A 154 17.03 -5.29 -13.34
C ASP A 154 15.64 -5.21 -13.99
N ILE A 155 14.54 -5.31 -13.21
CA ILE A 155 13.17 -5.40 -13.75
C ILE A 155 12.90 -4.30 -14.79
N ALA A 156 13.30 -3.06 -14.49
CA ALA A 156 13.09 -1.92 -15.38
C ALA A 156 13.84 -2.01 -16.73
N SER A 157 14.84 -2.88 -16.83
CA SER A 157 15.66 -3.08 -18.03
C SER A 157 15.32 -4.32 -18.86
N ARG A 158 14.26 -5.07 -18.51
CA ARG A 158 13.91 -6.35 -19.17
C ARG A 158 13.18 -6.22 -20.52
N GLY A 159 13.09 -5.01 -21.09
CA GLY A 159 12.38 -4.77 -22.34
C GLY A 159 10.85 -4.97 -22.22
N TRP A 160 10.32 -4.80 -21.02
CA TRP A 160 8.89 -4.87 -20.73
C TRP A 160 8.20 -3.52 -20.99
N ILE A 161 6.89 -3.44 -20.71
CA ILE A 161 6.20 -2.15 -20.73
C ILE A 161 6.90 -1.18 -19.77
N THR A 162 7.04 0.08 -20.18
CA THR A 162 7.71 1.08 -19.36
C THR A 162 7.00 1.22 -18.01
N SER A 163 7.74 1.54 -16.95
CA SER A 163 7.20 1.66 -15.59
C SER A 163 5.98 2.61 -15.51
N SER A 164 5.96 3.69 -16.32
CA SER A 164 4.86 4.65 -16.36
C SER A 164 3.57 4.14 -17.00
N ASN A 165 3.61 2.99 -17.67
CA ASN A 165 2.46 2.40 -18.36
C ASN A 165 2.18 0.95 -17.92
N ALA A 166 2.92 0.43 -16.94
CA ALA A 166 2.76 -0.93 -16.46
C ALA A 166 1.83 -0.98 -15.25
N ASN A 167 0.84 -1.86 -15.25
CA ASN A 167 0.15 -2.29 -14.05
C ASN A 167 0.73 -3.64 -13.61
N VAL A 168 1.20 -3.73 -12.36
CA VAL A 168 1.91 -4.91 -11.85
C VAL A 168 1.19 -5.52 -10.67
N PHE A 169 1.31 -6.83 -10.50
CA PHE A 169 0.67 -7.58 -9.42
C PHE A 169 1.52 -8.80 -9.10
N VAL A 170 1.50 -9.28 -7.86
CA VAL A 170 2.13 -10.56 -7.51
C VAL A 170 1.33 -11.70 -8.12
N ALA A 171 0.01 -11.59 -8.07
CA ALA A 171 -0.96 -12.47 -8.70
C ALA A 171 -2.25 -11.71 -9.00
N ASN A 172 -3.01 -12.16 -9.99
CA ASN A 172 -4.38 -11.72 -10.23
C ASN A 172 -5.34 -12.92 -10.14
N HIS A 173 -6.62 -12.72 -10.50
CA HIS A 173 -7.62 -13.78 -10.41
C HIS A 173 -7.33 -14.99 -11.32
N ASP A 174 -6.64 -14.81 -12.44
CA ASP A 174 -6.27 -15.91 -13.34
C ASP A 174 -4.95 -16.58 -12.95
N THR A 175 -3.92 -15.78 -12.69
CA THR A 175 -2.58 -16.30 -12.42
C THR A 175 -2.50 -17.00 -11.07
N GLU A 176 -3.20 -16.50 -10.04
CA GLU A 176 -3.19 -17.14 -8.71
C GLU A 176 -3.71 -18.58 -8.80
N ARG A 177 -4.69 -18.79 -9.68
CA ARG A 177 -5.42 -20.05 -9.91
C ARG A 177 -4.78 -20.95 -10.96
N THR A 178 -3.75 -20.48 -11.65
CA THR A 178 -3.06 -21.22 -12.70
C THR A 178 -1.73 -21.75 -12.17
N PRO A 179 -1.54 -23.08 -12.07
CA PRO A 179 -0.28 -23.66 -11.60
C PRO A 179 0.92 -23.12 -12.39
N GLY A 180 1.91 -22.58 -11.69
CA GLY A 180 3.15 -22.05 -12.30
C GLY A 180 3.04 -20.66 -12.93
N ALA A 181 1.87 -20.00 -12.90
CA ALA A 181 1.72 -18.66 -13.49
C ALA A 181 2.13 -17.52 -12.54
N SER A 182 1.91 -17.69 -11.24
CA SER A 182 2.32 -16.74 -10.20
C SER A 182 2.52 -17.40 -8.85
N LEU A 183 3.00 -16.64 -7.88
CA LEU A 183 2.86 -17.00 -6.46
C LEU A 183 1.38 -16.99 -6.07
N ASN A 184 1.03 -17.76 -5.04
CA ASN A 184 -0.28 -17.76 -4.40
C ASN A 184 -0.14 -18.11 -2.90
N TYR A 185 -1.27 -18.22 -2.20
CA TYR A 185 -1.27 -18.45 -0.74
C TYR A 185 -0.65 -19.78 -0.29
N THR A 186 -0.40 -20.75 -1.18
CA THR A 186 0.25 -22.01 -0.81
C THR A 186 1.78 -21.89 -0.71
N TYR A 187 2.37 -20.80 -1.21
CA TYR A 187 3.82 -20.55 -1.18
C TYR A 187 4.33 -19.98 0.16
N GLY A 188 3.52 -20.02 1.22
CA GLY A 188 3.93 -19.58 2.56
C GLY A 188 4.44 -18.15 2.58
N ALA A 189 5.61 -17.93 3.22
CA ALA A 189 6.19 -16.60 3.40
C ALA A 189 6.66 -15.93 2.10
N ALA A 190 6.95 -16.69 1.03
CA ALA A 190 7.35 -16.11 -0.25
C ALA A 190 6.28 -15.16 -0.82
N TYR A 191 4.99 -15.48 -0.62
CA TYR A 191 3.89 -14.69 -1.18
C TYR A 191 3.76 -13.28 -0.56
N PRO A 192 3.72 -13.10 0.78
CA PRO A 192 3.75 -11.76 1.37
C PRO A 192 5.08 -11.02 1.12
N LEU A 193 6.23 -11.71 1.08
CA LEU A 193 7.52 -11.06 0.77
C LEU A 193 7.56 -10.53 -0.68
N ALA A 194 6.93 -11.23 -1.62
CA ALA A 194 6.78 -10.74 -3.00
C ALA A 194 5.90 -9.48 -3.07
N HIS A 195 4.87 -9.36 -2.21
CA HIS A 195 4.09 -8.12 -2.09
C HIS A 195 4.92 -6.99 -1.52
N VAL A 196 5.76 -7.25 -0.51
CA VAL A 196 6.70 -6.27 0.04
C VAL A 196 7.62 -5.77 -1.08
N PHE A 197 8.20 -6.68 -1.87
CA PHE A 197 9.04 -6.29 -3.01
C PHE A 197 8.27 -5.43 -4.03
N MET A 198 7.08 -5.88 -4.46
CA MET A 198 6.27 -5.15 -5.44
C MET A 198 5.89 -3.74 -4.98
N LEU A 199 5.53 -3.59 -3.70
CA LEU A 199 5.19 -2.29 -3.13
C LEU A 199 6.44 -1.43 -2.91
N ALA A 200 7.60 -2.03 -2.66
CA ALA A 200 8.85 -1.31 -2.46
C ALA A 200 9.50 -0.84 -3.78
N TYR A 201 9.58 -1.70 -4.79
CA TYR A 201 10.34 -1.45 -6.02
C TYR A 201 9.57 -0.51 -6.97
N PRO A 202 10.20 0.52 -7.57
CA PRO A 202 9.51 1.57 -8.32
C PRO A 202 9.25 1.19 -9.78
N TYR A 203 8.58 0.05 -10.00
CA TYR A 203 8.16 -0.41 -11.32
C TYR A 203 6.64 -0.59 -11.36
N GLY A 204 5.98 0.15 -12.25
CA GLY A 204 4.53 0.06 -12.48
C GLY A 204 3.64 0.61 -11.37
N THR A 205 2.34 0.65 -11.68
CA THR A 205 1.24 0.86 -10.74
C THR A 205 0.84 -0.49 -10.12
N PRO A 206 1.05 -0.72 -8.81
CA PRO A 206 0.78 -2.03 -8.20
C PRO A 206 -0.71 -2.27 -7.94
N THR A 207 -1.14 -3.52 -8.15
CA THR A 207 -2.46 -4.03 -7.77
C THR A 207 -2.30 -5.19 -6.80
N VAL A 208 -3.04 -5.13 -5.69
CA VAL A 208 -3.09 -6.21 -4.69
C VAL A 208 -4.40 -6.97 -4.87
N LEU A 209 -4.31 -8.24 -5.22
CA LEU A 209 -5.46 -9.14 -5.30
C LEU A 209 -6.04 -9.39 -3.91
N SER A 210 -7.36 -9.41 -3.80
CA SER A 210 -8.06 -9.90 -2.61
C SER A 210 -8.86 -11.14 -2.98
N SER A 211 -8.31 -12.30 -2.63
CA SER A 211 -8.80 -13.60 -3.05
C SER A 211 -9.42 -14.37 -1.90
N TYR A 212 -9.68 -15.65 -2.15
CA TYR A 212 -10.22 -16.64 -1.23
C TYR A 212 -9.52 -17.99 -1.44
N LYS A 213 -9.62 -18.89 -0.46
CA LYS A 213 -9.13 -20.27 -0.56
C LYS A 213 -9.98 -21.04 -1.56
N TYR A 214 -9.34 -21.82 -2.41
CA TYR A 214 -9.98 -22.70 -3.40
C TYR A 214 -9.27 -24.05 -3.44
N ALA A 215 -10.01 -25.10 -3.80
CA ALA A 215 -9.47 -26.43 -4.07
C ALA A 215 -9.19 -26.60 -5.58
N TYR A 216 -10.07 -26.04 -6.42
CA TYR A 216 -9.97 -26.09 -7.86
C TYR A 216 -9.95 -24.69 -8.46
N LYS A 217 -9.34 -24.55 -9.65
CA LYS A 217 -9.21 -23.24 -10.32
C LYS A 217 -10.57 -22.56 -10.53
N ASP A 218 -11.61 -23.33 -10.83
CA ASP A 218 -12.95 -22.80 -11.16
C ASP A 218 -13.87 -22.66 -9.93
N ASP A 219 -13.35 -22.85 -8.71
CA ASP A 219 -14.14 -22.69 -7.50
C ASP A 219 -14.63 -21.24 -7.34
N GLY A 220 -15.95 -21.11 -7.19
CA GLY A 220 -16.62 -19.87 -6.88
C GLY A 220 -16.25 -19.33 -5.50
N SER A 221 -16.51 -18.04 -5.30
CA SER A 221 -16.26 -17.36 -4.03
C SER A 221 -17.11 -17.94 -2.89
N PRO A 222 -16.56 -18.05 -1.67
CA PRO A 222 -17.36 -18.40 -0.50
C PRO A 222 -18.41 -17.33 -0.20
N SER A 223 -19.38 -17.67 0.66
CA SER A 223 -20.38 -16.72 1.19
C SER A 223 -21.17 -15.97 0.10
N ASN A 224 -21.51 -16.63 -1.01
CA ASN A 224 -22.22 -16.05 -2.15
C ASN A 224 -21.55 -14.76 -2.71
N GLY A 225 -20.22 -14.67 -2.60
CA GLY A 225 -19.45 -13.51 -3.05
C GLY A 225 -19.37 -12.36 -2.05
N ALA A 226 -20.04 -12.46 -0.90
CA ALA A 226 -19.89 -11.48 0.17
C ALA A 226 -18.51 -11.62 0.84
N GLY A 227 -17.62 -10.67 0.54
CA GLY A 227 -16.29 -10.55 1.15
C GLY A 227 -16.35 -10.50 2.68
N SER A 228 -15.62 -11.37 3.36
CA SER A 228 -15.50 -11.36 4.83
C SER A 228 -14.11 -10.91 5.27
N CYS A 229 -13.79 -9.63 5.06
CA CYS A 229 -12.47 -9.06 5.37
C CYS A 229 -12.47 -8.27 6.68
N SER A 230 -11.63 -8.66 7.65
CA SER A 230 -11.53 -8.00 8.96
C SER A 230 -10.12 -8.13 9.56
N GLY A 231 -9.71 -7.15 10.36
CA GLY A 231 -8.39 -7.14 11.00
C GLY A 231 -7.25 -7.30 10.00
N ASN A 232 -6.38 -8.29 10.24
CA ASN A 232 -5.16 -8.61 9.49
C ASN A 232 -5.38 -9.62 8.34
N GLY A 233 -6.61 -9.84 7.89
CA GLY A 233 -6.87 -10.84 6.85
C GLY A 233 -8.34 -11.00 6.54
N GLY A 234 -8.69 -12.21 6.09
CA GLY A 234 -10.07 -12.60 5.82
C GLY A 234 -10.54 -13.71 6.76
N ALA A 235 -11.86 -13.85 6.84
CA ALA A 235 -12.56 -14.92 7.52
C ALA A 235 -13.38 -15.73 6.51
N ASN A 236 -13.92 -16.89 6.93
CA ASN A 236 -14.84 -17.69 6.12
C ASN A 236 -14.29 -18.06 4.72
N GLY A 237 -12.99 -18.35 4.64
CA GLY A 237 -12.32 -18.72 3.39
C GLY A 237 -11.75 -17.54 2.60
N TRP A 238 -12.10 -16.30 2.91
CA TRP A 238 -11.45 -15.13 2.30
C TRP A 238 -10.01 -14.94 2.80
N GLN A 239 -9.13 -14.48 1.92
CA GLN A 239 -7.72 -14.20 2.22
C GLN A 239 -7.47 -12.73 2.54
N CYS A 240 -8.14 -11.83 1.80
CA CYS A 240 -8.11 -10.37 1.99
C CYS A 240 -6.70 -9.79 2.08
N GLN A 241 -5.84 -10.10 1.11
CA GLN A 241 -4.41 -9.76 1.12
C GLN A 241 -4.15 -8.26 1.29
N HIS A 242 -5.05 -7.40 0.80
CA HIS A 242 -5.00 -5.94 1.04
C HIS A 242 -4.97 -5.54 2.52
N ARG A 243 -5.45 -6.41 3.43
CA ARG A 243 -5.45 -6.19 4.88
C ARG A 243 -4.30 -6.84 5.62
N TRP A 244 -3.51 -7.67 4.94
CA TRP A 244 -2.31 -8.24 5.56
C TRP A 244 -1.43 -7.11 6.04
N PHE A 245 -0.89 -7.24 7.24
CA PHE A 245 -0.25 -6.16 7.98
C PHE A 245 0.93 -5.61 7.17
N ALA A 246 1.76 -6.52 6.65
CA ALA A 246 2.85 -6.21 5.74
C ALA A 246 2.38 -5.45 4.50
N VAL A 247 1.27 -5.87 3.88
CA VAL A 247 0.73 -5.24 2.66
C VAL A 247 0.17 -3.86 2.96
N ALA A 248 -0.68 -3.72 3.98
CA ALA A 248 -1.26 -2.45 4.39
C ALA A 248 -0.17 -1.44 4.84
N GLY A 249 0.84 -1.91 5.57
CA GLY A 249 2.00 -1.12 5.95
C GLY A 249 2.82 -0.68 4.73
N MET A 250 3.05 -1.59 3.78
CA MET A 250 3.80 -1.27 2.56
C MET A 250 3.03 -0.38 1.57
N VAL A 251 1.70 -0.36 1.60
CA VAL A 251 0.90 0.64 0.87
C VAL A 251 1.16 2.04 1.44
N LYS A 252 1.17 2.20 2.78
CA LYS A 252 1.53 3.47 3.42
C LYS A 252 2.97 3.87 3.09
N TRP A 253 3.90 2.91 3.16
CA TRP A 253 5.29 3.09 2.77
C TRP A 253 5.40 3.59 1.33
N ARG A 254 4.75 2.92 0.37
CA ARG A 254 4.84 3.29 -1.05
C ARG A 254 4.31 4.69 -1.32
N ASN A 255 3.22 5.07 -0.65
CA ASN A 255 2.63 6.41 -0.80
C ASN A 255 3.51 7.53 -0.21
N ALA A 256 4.31 7.23 0.82
CA ALA A 256 5.18 8.21 1.47
C ALA A 256 6.60 8.27 0.86
N VAL A 257 7.05 7.19 0.23
CA VAL A 257 8.42 7.07 -0.28
C VAL A 257 8.49 7.48 -1.75
N THR A 258 9.51 8.27 -2.08
CA THR A 258 9.76 8.83 -3.42
C THR A 258 11.19 8.54 -3.88
N GLY A 259 11.45 8.73 -5.19
CA GLY A 259 12.78 8.56 -5.77
C GLY A 259 13.09 7.15 -6.29
N THR A 260 14.26 7.04 -6.92
CA THR A 260 14.80 5.83 -7.54
C THR A 260 15.44 4.89 -6.53
N VAL A 261 15.63 3.63 -6.92
CA VAL A 261 16.40 2.65 -6.14
C VAL A 261 17.84 3.15 -5.94
N ASN A 262 18.35 3.02 -4.73
CA ASN A 262 19.75 3.26 -4.38
C ASN A 262 20.21 2.26 -3.32
N ASN A 263 21.50 2.27 -2.97
CA ASN A 263 22.05 1.47 -1.87
C ASN A 263 21.68 -0.02 -1.96
N TRP A 264 21.58 -0.57 -3.19
CA TRP A 264 21.25 -1.97 -3.38
C TRP A 264 22.36 -2.85 -2.84
N ILE A 265 21.98 -3.80 -1.98
CA ILE A 265 22.87 -4.82 -1.43
C ILE A 265 22.22 -6.18 -1.54
N SER A 266 23.05 -7.21 -1.70
CA SER A 266 22.63 -8.60 -1.61
C SER A 266 23.55 -9.36 -0.66
N GLY A 267 22.96 -10.19 0.21
CA GLY A 267 23.70 -11.11 1.08
C GLY A 267 23.95 -12.43 0.34
N THR A 268 23.03 -13.37 0.51
CA THR A 268 22.85 -14.49 -0.43
C THR A 268 21.96 -14.07 -1.62
N LYS A 269 21.76 -14.97 -2.59
CA LYS A 269 20.78 -14.77 -3.68
C LYS A 269 19.34 -14.54 -3.19
N GLN A 270 19.04 -14.92 -1.94
CA GLN A 270 17.71 -14.78 -1.31
C GLN A 270 17.63 -13.62 -0.31
N GLN A 271 18.63 -12.73 -0.30
CA GLN A 271 18.69 -11.60 0.65
C GLN A 271 18.99 -10.32 -0.12
N ILE A 272 18.10 -9.33 0.00
CA ILE A 272 18.28 -8.02 -0.61
C ILE A 272 17.96 -6.91 0.37
N GLY A 273 18.63 -5.78 0.21
CA GLY A 273 18.24 -4.51 0.82
C GLY A 273 18.46 -3.37 -0.16
N PHE A 274 17.61 -2.35 -0.13
CA PHE A 274 17.78 -1.16 -0.96
C PHE A 274 17.00 0.03 -0.41
N GLY A 275 17.49 1.23 -0.72
CA GLY A 275 16.79 2.48 -0.47
C GLY A 275 15.97 2.95 -1.67
N ARG A 276 15.06 3.88 -1.40
CA ARG A 276 14.35 4.67 -2.43
C ARG A 276 14.43 6.16 -2.08
N GLY A 277 15.13 6.90 -2.94
CA GLY A 277 15.46 8.31 -2.67
C GLY A 277 16.11 8.46 -1.29
N SER A 278 15.73 9.48 -0.53
CA SER A 278 16.14 9.67 0.87
C SER A 278 15.01 9.36 1.87
N THR A 279 13.92 8.74 1.40
CA THR A 279 12.67 8.66 2.17
C THR A 279 12.29 7.26 2.62
N GLY A 280 12.89 6.21 2.05
CA GLY A 280 12.60 4.83 2.44
C GLY A 280 13.76 3.86 2.25
N TYR A 281 13.72 2.77 3.02
CA TYR A 281 14.64 1.63 2.91
C TYR A 281 13.89 0.34 3.21
N VAL A 282 14.14 -0.72 2.44
CA VAL A 282 13.55 -2.05 2.63
C VAL A 282 14.63 -3.12 2.70
N VAL A 283 14.41 -4.15 3.51
CA VAL A 283 15.25 -5.36 3.55
C VAL A 283 14.34 -6.57 3.49
N ILE A 284 14.65 -7.52 2.60
CA ILE A 284 13.91 -8.77 2.39
C ILE A 284 14.88 -9.93 2.56
N ASN A 285 14.58 -10.83 3.49
CA ASN A 285 15.30 -12.08 3.68
C ASN A 285 14.37 -13.25 3.35
N ASN A 286 14.49 -13.81 2.15
CA ASN A 286 13.77 -15.01 1.71
C ASN A 286 14.56 -16.30 1.99
N ALA A 287 15.68 -16.23 2.72
CA ALA A 287 16.46 -17.40 3.11
C ALA A 287 15.94 -18.03 4.42
N ASP A 288 16.33 -19.28 4.66
CA ASP A 288 15.96 -20.05 5.86
C ASP A 288 16.83 -19.71 7.10
N ALA A 289 17.83 -18.84 6.92
CA ALA A 289 18.70 -18.36 7.99
C ALA A 289 18.50 -16.86 8.22
N ALA A 290 18.67 -16.42 9.47
CA ALA A 290 18.65 -15.00 9.80
C ALA A 290 19.83 -14.26 9.14
N TRP A 291 19.61 -12.98 8.81
CA TRP A 291 20.61 -12.10 8.22
C TRP A 291 20.88 -10.90 9.12
N THR A 292 22.04 -10.89 9.78
CA THR A 292 22.52 -9.72 10.53
C THR A 292 23.47 -8.91 9.65
N HIS A 293 23.17 -7.63 9.44
CA HIS A 293 24.02 -6.76 8.65
C HIS A 293 23.89 -5.29 9.07
N THR A 294 24.93 -4.51 8.76
CA THR A 294 24.92 -3.05 8.88
C THR A 294 24.67 -2.45 7.50
N PHE A 295 23.46 -1.95 7.29
CA PHE A 295 22.98 -1.42 6.03
C PHE A 295 23.34 0.06 5.90
N THR A 296 23.92 0.45 4.77
CA THR A 296 24.10 1.87 4.43
C THR A 296 22.80 2.41 3.88
N THR A 297 22.28 3.50 4.45
CA THR A 297 20.95 4.05 4.11
C THR A 297 21.02 5.55 3.85
N PRO A 298 20.20 6.08 2.91
CA PRO A 298 20.06 7.51 2.70
C PRO A 298 19.07 8.17 3.69
N LEU A 299 18.43 7.39 4.57
CA LEU A 299 17.57 7.93 5.62
C LEU A 299 18.38 8.81 6.57
N ALA A 300 17.77 9.92 7.02
CA ALA A 300 18.35 10.77 8.05
C ALA A 300 18.46 10.02 9.38
N ALA A 301 19.36 10.48 10.26
CA ALA A 301 19.50 9.92 11.59
C ALA A 301 18.18 10.02 12.39
N GLY A 302 17.81 8.95 13.10
CA GLY A 302 16.55 8.86 13.81
C GLY A 302 16.11 7.42 14.10
N THR A 303 15.02 7.26 14.83
CA THR A 303 14.42 5.95 15.10
C THR A 303 13.19 5.76 14.21
N TYR A 304 13.16 4.66 13.47
CA TYR A 304 12.10 4.34 12.52
C TYR A 304 11.37 3.08 12.98
N CYS A 305 10.04 3.12 12.96
CA CYS A 305 9.22 1.95 13.16
C CYS A 305 9.23 1.10 11.88
N ASP A 306 9.32 -0.21 12.04
CA ASP A 306 9.17 -1.12 10.92
C ASP A 306 7.72 -1.17 10.45
N ALA A 307 7.50 -0.74 9.20
CA ALA A 307 6.19 -0.71 8.57
C ALA A 307 5.60 -2.11 8.32
N ILE A 308 6.42 -3.17 8.36
CA ILE A 308 6.01 -4.55 8.09
C ILE A 308 5.55 -5.28 9.36
N SER A 309 6.08 -4.93 10.53
CA SER A 309 5.73 -5.57 11.81
C SER A 309 5.01 -4.66 12.81
N GLY A 310 4.96 -3.34 12.57
CA GLY A 310 4.28 -2.40 13.45
C GLY A 310 3.72 -1.14 12.77
N VAL A 311 3.06 -0.32 13.59
CA VAL A 311 2.64 1.04 13.24
C VAL A 311 3.18 2.02 14.29
N THR A 312 3.28 3.30 13.92
CA THR A 312 3.48 4.38 14.89
C THR A 312 2.14 4.67 15.59
N SER A 313 2.12 4.57 16.92
CA SER A 313 0.96 4.92 17.75
C SER A 313 1.43 5.67 18.99
N GLY A 314 0.90 6.88 19.23
CA GLY A 314 1.31 7.71 20.37
C GLY A 314 2.82 8.02 20.41
N GLY A 315 3.45 8.16 19.23
CA GLY A 315 4.90 8.34 19.11
C GLY A 315 5.72 7.10 19.43
N LYS A 316 5.13 5.91 19.60
CA LYS A 316 5.85 4.65 19.84
C LYS A 316 5.64 3.67 18.69
N CYS A 317 6.61 2.80 18.47
CA CYS A 317 6.47 1.68 17.54
C CYS A 317 5.72 0.55 18.25
N THR A 318 4.65 0.05 17.65
CA THR A 318 3.96 -1.15 18.16
C THR A 318 4.72 -2.44 17.79
N GLY A 319 5.60 -2.37 16.80
CA GLY A 319 6.47 -3.46 16.35
C GLY A 319 7.94 -3.11 16.54
N ALA A 320 8.81 -3.73 15.74
CA ALA A 320 10.24 -3.44 15.79
C ALA A 320 10.55 -1.97 15.43
N SER A 321 11.67 -1.48 15.94
CA SER A 321 12.19 -0.16 15.59
C SER A 321 13.69 -0.23 15.37
N TYR A 322 14.19 0.62 14.48
CA TYR A 322 15.58 0.64 14.06
C TYR A 322 16.13 2.07 14.11
N THR A 323 17.30 2.22 14.68
CA THR A 323 17.98 3.53 14.78
C THR A 323 18.97 3.67 13.65
N VAL A 324 18.78 4.73 12.85
CA VAL A 324 19.74 5.18 11.85
C VAL A 324 20.69 6.18 12.50
N SER A 325 21.98 5.95 12.37
CA SER A 325 23.04 6.86 12.80
C SER A 325 24.22 6.78 11.84
N GLY A 326 24.83 7.93 11.53
CA GLY A 326 25.97 8.00 10.61
C GLY A 326 25.67 7.43 9.21
N GLY A 327 24.43 7.54 8.72
CA GLY A 327 24.03 6.98 7.42
C GLY A 327 23.93 5.46 7.39
N THR A 328 23.85 4.80 8.55
CA THR A 328 23.74 3.34 8.65
C THR A 328 22.72 2.91 9.69
N PHE A 329 22.25 1.67 9.58
CA PHE A 329 21.55 0.97 10.66
C PHE A 329 21.93 -0.51 10.67
N THR A 330 21.98 -1.12 11.85
CA THR A 330 22.20 -2.58 11.98
C THR A 330 20.88 -3.27 12.29
N ALA A 331 20.59 -4.36 11.58
CA ALA A 331 19.40 -5.16 11.81
C ALA A 331 19.70 -6.65 11.66
N THR A 332 19.00 -7.47 12.45
CA THR A 332 18.89 -8.92 12.24
C THR A 332 17.52 -9.21 11.64
N ILE A 333 17.51 -9.63 10.38
CA ILE A 333 16.28 -10.00 9.67
C ILE A 333 16.09 -11.51 9.83
N GLY A 334 14.99 -11.91 10.45
CA GLY A 334 14.65 -13.32 10.63
C GLY A 334 14.54 -14.08 9.29
N PRO A 335 14.57 -15.42 9.33
CA PRO A 335 14.36 -16.22 8.13
C PRO A 335 12.97 -15.96 7.55
N GLN A 336 12.90 -15.82 6.23
CA GLN A 336 11.64 -15.58 5.50
C GLN A 336 10.83 -14.38 6.03
N THR A 337 11.51 -13.30 6.44
CA THR A 337 10.89 -12.03 6.87
C THR A 337 11.46 -10.82 6.14
N ALA A 338 10.86 -9.66 6.35
CA ALA A 338 11.31 -8.39 5.80
C ALA A 338 11.08 -7.27 6.83
N ILE A 339 11.79 -6.16 6.64
CA ILE A 339 11.53 -4.88 7.32
C ILE A 339 11.46 -3.74 6.31
N ALA A 340 10.72 -2.68 6.65
CA ALA A 340 10.69 -1.47 5.84
C ALA A 340 10.64 -0.22 6.74
N LEU A 341 11.59 0.70 6.48
CA LEU A 341 11.76 1.96 7.19
C LEU A 341 11.41 3.11 6.24
N TYR A 342 10.76 4.16 6.74
CA TYR A 342 10.49 5.37 5.97
C TYR A 342 10.21 6.58 6.85
N THR A 343 10.36 7.78 6.29
CA THR A 343 10.21 9.07 6.98
C THR A 343 8.82 9.32 7.58
N GLY A 344 7.79 8.59 7.16
CA GLY A 344 6.44 8.68 7.69
C GLY A 344 6.14 7.75 8.88
N ALA A 345 7.08 6.90 9.30
CA ALA A 345 6.94 6.04 10.47
C ALA A 345 8.14 6.20 11.42
N THR A 346 8.24 7.36 12.07
CA THR A 346 9.23 7.59 13.12
C THR A 346 8.73 7.06 14.46
N GLY A 347 9.59 6.36 15.17
CA GLY A 347 9.42 6.11 16.60
C GLY A 347 9.96 7.30 17.39
N ALA A 348 9.47 7.49 18.62
CA ALA A 348 10.14 8.35 19.57
C ALA A 348 11.59 7.87 19.64
N THR A 349 12.51 8.76 19.26
CA THR A 349 13.92 8.54 19.53
C THR A 349 14.02 8.27 21.02
N SER A 350 14.61 7.15 21.42
CA SER A 350 15.28 7.06 22.72
C SER A 350 16.46 8.03 22.68
N GLN A 351 16.17 9.33 22.63
CA GLN A 351 17.07 10.32 23.16
C GLN A 351 17.24 9.93 24.62
N SER A 352 18.48 9.88 25.10
CA SER A 352 18.72 9.96 26.53
C SER A 352 17.86 11.11 27.04
N THR A 353 16.84 10.84 27.84
CA THR A 353 15.99 11.88 28.41
C THR A 353 16.43 12.09 29.84
N VAL A 354 16.37 13.35 30.26
CA VAL A 354 16.53 13.70 31.67
C VAL A 354 15.16 14.04 32.23
N THR A 355 14.94 13.68 33.49
CA THR A 355 13.67 13.97 34.16
C THR A 355 13.77 15.34 34.83
N VAL A 356 12.87 16.27 34.49
CA VAL A 356 12.70 17.52 35.22
C VAL A 356 11.44 17.42 36.08
N ASN A 357 11.63 17.42 37.40
CA ASN A 357 10.57 17.40 38.39
C ASN A 357 10.20 18.84 38.73
N PHE A 358 9.01 19.27 38.33
CA PHE A 358 8.44 20.54 38.69
C PHE A 358 7.68 20.41 40.00
N LYS A 359 7.94 21.31 40.94
CA LYS A 359 7.21 21.45 42.19
C LYS A 359 6.84 22.92 42.33
N VAL A 360 5.56 23.23 42.52
CA VAL A 360 5.12 24.60 42.81
C VAL A 360 4.27 24.63 44.07
N ASN A 361 4.62 25.53 44.99
CA ASN A 361 3.77 25.87 46.11
C ASN A 361 2.69 26.85 45.63
N ALA A 362 1.45 26.38 45.54
CA ALA A 362 0.31 27.15 45.05
C ALA A 362 -0.96 26.74 45.80
N THR A 363 -1.62 27.71 46.42
CA THR A 363 -2.94 27.51 47.02
C THR A 363 -4.04 27.66 45.97
N THR A 364 -5.07 26.82 46.07
CA THR A 364 -6.24 26.82 45.18
C THR A 364 -7.53 26.74 46.00
N THR A 365 -8.66 27.08 45.39
CA THR A 365 -9.97 26.72 45.93
C THR A 365 -10.42 25.38 45.39
N TYR A 366 -11.42 24.77 46.03
CA TYR A 366 -11.94 23.47 45.62
C TYR A 366 -12.45 23.54 44.17
N GLY A 367 -11.93 22.65 43.32
CA GLY A 367 -12.25 22.60 41.89
C GLY A 367 -11.24 23.30 40.97
N ASP A 368 -10.37 24.17 41.49
CA ASP A 368 -9.28 24.73 40.68
C ASP A 368 -8.10 23.75 40.60
N ASN A 369 -7.38 23.78 39.49
CA ASN A 369 -6.24 22.92 39.24
C ASN A 369 -5.05 23.72 38.71
N VAL A 370 -3.83 23.30 39.07
CA VAL A 370 -2.57 23.92 38.62
C VAL A 370 -2.00 23.11 37.45
N PHE A 371 -1.53 23.81 36.42
CA PHE A 371 -0.95 23.24 35.21
C PHE A 371 0.40 23.88 34.89
N LEU A 372 1.24 23.16 34.14
CA LEU A 372 2.52 23.59 33.61
C LEU A 372 2.38 23.89 32.11
N SER A 373 2.87 25.05 31.65
CA SER A 373 2.89 25.45 30.24
C SER A 373 4.26 25.98 29.83
N GLY A 374 4.58 25.95 28.53
CA GLY A 374 5.85 26.42 27.94
C GLY A 374 6.88 25.32 27.67
N VAL A 375 6.72 24.13 28.26
CA VAL A 375 7.58 22.95 28.01
C VAL A 375 7.11 22.16 26.78
N GLY A 376 6.99 22.87 25.65
CA GLY A 376 6.53 22.34 24.36
C GLY A 376 5.56 23.29 23.67
N SER A 377 4.39 23.52 24.26
CA SER A 377 3.38 24.48 23.80
C SER A 377 3.07 25.50 24.90
N TRP A 378 2.75 26.73 24.51
CA TRP A 378 2.27 27.79 25.41
C TRP A 378 0.74 27.83 25.51
N GLU A 379 0.02 27.07 24.67
CA GLU A 379 -1.45 27.06 24.65
C GLU A 379 -2.02 26.53 25.97
N PRO A 380 -2.92 27.27 26.68
CA PRO A 380 -3.51 26.82 27.94
C PRO A 380 -4.17 25.43 27.87
N ASP A 381 -4.78 25.08 26.74
CA ASP A 381 -5.45 23.80 26.53
C ASP A 381 -4.49 22.62 26.36
N SER A 382 -3.23 22.91 26.03
CA SER A 382 -2.15 21.93 25.98
C SER A 382 -1.33 21.87 27.28
N ALA A 383 -1.65 22.69 28.29
CA ALA A 383 -0.92 22.72 29.55
C ALA A 383 -1.12 21.42 30.35
N VAL A 384 -0.07 20.97 31.03
CA VAL A 384 -0.03 19.65 31.67
C VAL A 384 -0.45 19.78 33.13
N LEU A 385 -1.45 19.00 33.55
CA LEU A 385 -1.99 19.01 34.91
C LEU A 385 -0.94 18.53 35.94
N LEU A 386 -0.74 19.28 37.02
CA LEU A 386 0.08 18.86 38.14
C LEU A 386 -0.74 18.04 39.14
N SER A 387 -0.08 17.08 39.82
CA SER A 387 -0.64 16.33 40.93
C SER A 387 -0.68 17.18 42.20
N SER A 388 -1.82 17.20 42.90
CA SER A 388 -2.04 17.81 44.21
C SER A 388 -1.82 16.87 45.40
N SER A 389 -1.25 15.68 45.18
CA SER A 389 -1.05 14.67 46.23
C SER A 389 -0.21 15.13 47.43
N SER A 390 0.51 16.25 47.31
CA SER A 390 1.31 16.87 48.38
C SER A 390 0.87 18.32 48.67
N TYR A 391 -0.41 18.63 48.46
CA TYR A 391 -0.98 19.97 48.62
C TYR A 391 -0.51 20.65 49.93
N PRO A 392 -0.07 21.94 49.91
CA PRO A 392 -0.18 22.90 48.81
C PRO A 392 0.91 22.81 47.73
N ILE A 393 1.74 21.76 47.76
CA ILE A 393 2.74 21.52 46.72
C ILE A 393 2.12 20.70 45.59
N TRP A 394 2.18 21.26 44.39
CA TRP A 394 1.77 20.62 43.15
C TRP A 394 2.99 20.10 42.41
N THR A 395 2.93 18.89 41.87
CA THR A 395 4.10 18.25 41.27
C THR A 395 3.84 17.59 39.94
N ILE A 396 4.84 17.57 39.06
CA ILE A 396 4.87 16.76 37.85
C ILE A 396 6.31 16.47 37.41
N SER A 397 6.52 15.34 36.76
CA SER A 397 7.79 14.99 36.11
C SER A 397 7.64 15.04 34.60
N VAL A 398 8.51 15.77 33.91
CA VAL A 398 8.54 15.88 32.45
C VAL A 398 9.88 15.36 31.93
N GLN A 399 9.83 14.56 30.86
CA GLN A 399 11.04 14.11 30.18
C GLN A 399 11.50 15.18 29.18
N MET A 400 12.78 15.55 29.24
CA MET A 400 13.37 16.56 28.37
C MET A 400 14.67 16.06 27.71
N ALA A 401 15.06 16.71 26.62
CA ALA A 401 16.37 16.51 26.02
C ALA A 401 17.48 17.05 26.96
N PRO A 402 18.60 16.34 27.15
CA PRO A 402 19.69 16.76 28.03
C PRO A 402 20.32 18.05 27.51
N GLY A 403 20.59 19.01 28.39
CA GLY A 403 21.16 20.30 28.01
C GLY A 403 20.21 21.25 27.26
N ALA A 404 18.93 20.88 27.06
CA ALA A 404 17.98 21.75 26.40
C ALA A 404 17.59 22.94 27.28
N ALA A 405 17.67 24.16 26.73
CA ALA A 405 17.09 25.35 27.35
C ALA A 405 15.57 25.35 27.14
N PHE A 406 14.82 25.72 28.18
CA PHE A 406 13.37 25.81 28.15
C PHE A 406 12.88 26.96 29.03
N SER A 407 11.69 27.46 28.69
CA SER A 407 10.96 28.45 29.48
C SER A 407 9.59 27.92 29.84
N TYR A 408 9.06 28.29 31.00
CA TYR A 408 7.78 27.80 31.49
C TYR A 408 7.10 28.78 32.44
N LYS A 409 5.80 28.55 32.64
CA LYS A 409 4.98 29.17 33.70
C LYS A 409 3.97 28.16 34.23
N TYR A 410 3.48 28.42 35.43
CA TYR A 410 2.27 27.76 35.93
C TYR A 410 1.02 28.57 35.55
N LEU A 411 -0.08 27.86 35.33
CA LEU A 411 -1.41 28.44 35.21
C LEU A 411 -2.39 27.70 36.11
N LYS A 412 -3.41 28.40 36.62
CA LYS A 412 -4.57 27.83 37.30
C LYS A 412 -5.72 27.82 36.33
N LYS A 413 -6.36 26.66 36.13
CA LYS A 413 -7.69 26.61 35.55
C LYS A 413 -8.67 26.58 36.70
N LEU A 414 -9.45 27.64 36.82
CA LEU A 414 -10.44 27.80 37.88
C LEU A 414 -11.67 26.97 37.56
N SER A 415 -12.39 26.55 38.59
CA SER A 415 -13.69 25.89 38.45
C SER A 415 -14.73 26.70 37.64
N SER A 416 -14.55 28.03 37.57
CA SER A 416 -15.34 28.94 36.73
C SER A 416 -15.03 28.85 35.22
N GLY A 417 -14.02 28.08 34.81
CA GLY A 417 -13.53 28.01 33.43
C GLY A 417 -12.52 29.10 33.07
N SER A 418 -12.19 30.02 33.98
CA SER A 418 -11.17 31.05 33.75
C SER A 418 -9.74 30.51 33.91
N VAL A 419 -8.79 31.06 33.16
CA VAL A 419 -7.36 30.74 33.26
C VAL A 419 -6.62 31.90 33.91
N VAL A 420 -5.89 31.64 34.98
CA VAL A 420 -5.02 32.62 35.65
C VAL A 420 -3.57 32.17 35.50
N TRP A 421 -2.75 33.01 34.87
CA TRP A 421 -1.32 32.77 34.69
C TRP A 421 -0.51 33.32 35.86
N GLU A 422 0.68 32.75 36.08
CA GLU A 422 1.71 33.43 36.85
C GLU A 422 2.11 34.78 36.23
N SER A 423 2.56 35.69 37.09
CA SER A 423 3.12 36.98 36.67
C SER A 423 4.38 36.83 35.80
N ASP A 424 4.64 37.82 34.93
CA ASP A 424 5.88 37.90 34.15
C ASP A 424 7.11 38.24 35.01
N PRO A 425 8.33 37.85 34.60
CA PRO A 425 8.67 37.15 33.35
C PRO A 425 8.52 35.62 33.42
N ASN A 426 8.54 34.96 32.26
CA ASN A 426 8.66 33.50 32.16
C ASN A 426 9.86 32.97 32.95
N ARG A 427 9.69 31.84 33.63
CA ARG A 427 10.80 31.11 34.24
C ARG A 427 11.60 30.44 33.12
N SER A 428 12.92 30.37 33.25
CA SER A 428 13.78 29.76 32.23
C SER A 428 14.89 28.95 32.89
N PHE A 429 15.14 27.76 32.36
CA PHE A 429 16.14 26.81 32.86
C PHE A 429 16.76 26.01 31.72
N THR A 430 17.87 25.35 32.01
CA THR A 430 18.50 24.36 31.11
C THR A 430 18.44 23.00 31.78
N ALA A 431 17.93 22.00 31.06
CA ALA A 431 17.86 20.63 31.52
C ALA A 431 19.28 20.07 31.77
N PRO A 432 19.49 19.21 32.77
CA PRO A 432 20.82 18.68 33.06
C PRO A 432 21.32 17.81 31.89
N ALA A 433 22.63 17.62 31.80
CA ALA A 433 23.21 16.74 30.77
C ALA A 433 22.93 15.24 31.03
N SER A 434 22.60 14.87 32.28
CA SER A 434 22.20 13.52 32.67
C SER A 434 21.40 13.55 33.99
N GLY A 435 20.72 12.44 34.33
CA GLY A 435 20.01 12.29 35.60
C GLY A 435 18.68 13.06 35.67
N ALA A 436 18.43 13.71 36.80
CA ALA A 436 17.20 14.45 37.05
C ALA A 436 17.46 15.83 37.69
N LEU A 437 16.62 16.80 37.36
CA LEU A 437 16.60 18.14 37.94
C LEU A 437 15.27 18.32 38.69
N THR A 438 15.30 18.97 39.87
CA THR A 438 14.07 19.34 40.58
C THR A 438 13.99 20.86 40.69
N LEU A 439 12.92 21.43 40.15
CA LEU A 439 12.59 22.85 40.26
C LEU A 439 11.55 23.01 41.35
N SER A 440 11.87 23.78 42.39
CA SER A 440 10.98 24.04 43.52
C SER A 440 10.62 25.52 43.53
N ASP A 441 9.44 25.81 43.01
CA ASP A 441 8.92 27.15 42.79
C ASP A 441 7.86 27.52 43.83
N THR A 442 7.69 28.82 44.05
CA THR A 442 6.51 29.41 44.67
C THR A 442 5.76 30.18 43.60
N TRP A 443 4.43 30.02 43.55
CA TRP A 443 3.57 30.76 42.63
C TRP A 443 3.84 32.27 42.69
N ARG A 444 3.96 32.92 41.53
CA ARG A 444 4.26 34.36 41.39
C ARG A 444 3.11 35.17 40.80
#